data_AF-A0A1X2IJC2-F1
#
_entry.id   AF-A0A1X2IJC2-F1
#
_cell.length_a   1.000
_cell.length_b   1.000
_cell.length_c   1.000
_cell.angle_alpha   90.00
_cell.angle_beta   90.00
_cell.angle_gamma   90.00
#
_symmetry.space_group_name_H-M   'P 1'
#
loop_
_entity.id
_entity.type
_entity.pdbx_description
1 polymer ?
#
loop_
_entity_poly.entity_id
_entity_poly.type
_entity_poly.pdbx_seq_one_letter_code
_entity_poly.pdbx_strand_id
1 'polypeptide(L)'
;MASYECSLQGLIKGEEQKKAVIDRILGIAGNDSMMELYEHEIVFTPTVQTPIGPARNDDVVLRLVSRIETEQQISLKHRQWHLSMQGNPEPQRGRSVIVRPNTRVQLGGDVFRYMKSLGYR
;
A
#
# COMPACT_ATOMS: atom_id res chain seq x y z
N MET A 1 3.70 -15.32 -7.84
CA MET A 1 5.11 -15.04 -7.51
C MET A 1 5.13 -13.81 -6.61
N ALA A 2 5.84 -13.84 -5.48
CA ALA A 2 6.01 -12.66 -4.65
C ALA A 2 6.95 -11.68 -5.36
N SER A 3 6.58 -10.40 -5.46
CA SER A 3 7.47 -9.36 -5.95
C SER A 3 8.22 -8.73 -4.77
N TYR A 4 9.37 -8.13 -5.04
CA TYR A 4 10.11 -7.37 -4.04
C TYR A 4 9.97 -5.89 -4.36
N GLU A 5 9.68 -5.11 -3.34
CA GLU A 5 9.62 -3.65 -3.42
C GLU A 5 10.90 -3.07 -2.80
N CYS A 6 11.52 -2.14 -3.52
CA CYS A 6 12.66 -1.36 -3.06
C CYS A 6 12.23 0.09 -2.90
N SER A 7 12.37 0.65 -1.70
CA SER A 7 11.94 2.02 -1.38
C SER A 7 13.00 2.83 -0.66
N LEU A 8 12.96 4.13 -0.91
CA LEU A 8 13.64 5.19 -0.17
C LEU A 8 12.59 6.07 0.50
N GLN A 9 12.89 6.61 1.67
CA GLN A 9 11.99 7.46 2.43
C GLN A 9 12.69 8.77 2.77
N GLY A 10 11.92 9.86 2.72
CA GLY A 10 12.39 11.20 3.06
C GLY A 10 11.24 12.02 3.61
N LEU A 11 11.58 13.05 4.40
CA LEU A 11 10.62 13.97 4.99
C LEU A 11 10.77 15.34 4.36
N ILE A 12 9.67 15.90 3.84
CA ILE A 12 9.61 17.26 3.32
C ILE A 12 8.93 18.13 4.38
N LYS A 13 9.59 19.24 4.78
CA LYS A 13 9.08 20.15 5.81
C LYS A 13 8.60 21.45 5.15
N GLY A 14 7.29 21.64 5.10
CA GLY A 14 6.67 22.87 4.61
C GLY A 14 6.52 22.94 3.08
N GLU A 15 5.72 23.91 2.64
CA GLU A 15 5.31 24.04 1.23
C GLU A 15 6.43 24.54 0.31
N GLU A 16 7.34 25.40 0.80
CA GLU A 16 8.45 25.91 -0.02
C GLU A 16 9.42 24.78 -0.43
N GLN A 17 9.80 23.91 0.51
CA GLN A 17 10.63 22.74 0.23
C GLN A 17 9.92 21.76 -0.71
N LYS A 18 8.62 21.54 -0.49
CA LYS A 18 7.79 20.67 -1.34
C LYS A 18 7.78 21.15 -2.79
N LYS A 19 7.55 22.46 -3.01
CA LYS A 19 7.59 23.05 -4.35
C LYS A 19 8.95 22.84 -5.01
N ALA A 20 10.04 23.16 -4.31
CA ALA A 20 11.39 22.99 -4.84
C ALA A 20 11.74 21.53 -5.18
N VAL A 21 11.23 20.56 -4.41
CA VAL A 21 11.42 19.13 -4.69
C VAL A 21 10.63 18.70 -5.93
N ILE A 22 9.36 19.13 -6.05
CA ILE A 22 8.53 18.81 -7.22
C ILE A 22 9.15 19.36 -8.50
N ASP A 23 9.56 20.63 -8.50
CA ASP A 23 10.19 21.28 -9.67
C ASP A 23 11.45 20.52 -10.13
N ARG A 24 12.26 20.04 -9.17
CA ARG A 24 13.45 19.22 -9.46
C ARG A 24 13.10 17.84 -9.99
N ILE A 25 12.07 17.19 -9.43
CA ILE A 25 11.62 15.88 -9.91
C ILE A 25 11.12 15.99 -11.35
N LEU A 26 10.36 17.03 -11.68
CA LEU A 26 9.91 17.29 -13.06
C LEU A 26 11.09 17.50 -14.00
N GLY A 27 12.06 18.34 -13.61
CA GLY A 27 13.27 18.59 -14.40
C GLY A 27 14.13 17.34 -14.63
N ILE A 28 14.19 16.42 -13.66
CA ILE A 28 14.96 15.16 -13.77
C ILE A 28 14.20 14.10 -14.56
N ALA A 29 12.89 13.94 -14.31
CA ALA A 29 12.06 12.92 -14.94
C ALA A 29 11.77 13.22 -16.41
N GLY A 30 11.91 14.49 -16.84
CA GLY A 30 11.70 14.91 -18.22
C GLY A 30 10.26 14.72 -18.71
N ASN A 31 9.31 14.63 -17.78
CA ASN A 31 7.90 14.41 -18.04
C ASN A 31 7.07 15.41 -17.22
N ASP A 32 6.29 16.22 -17.92
CA ASP A 32 5.46 17.26 -17.32
C ASP A 32 4.08 16.75 -16.88
N SER A 33 3.76 15.48 -17.16
CA SER A 33 2.48 14.88 -16.74
C SER A 33 2.52 14.46 -15.27
N MET A 34 2.23 15.42 -14.40
CA MET A 34 1.84 15.12 -13.02
C MET A 34 0.51 14.39 -13.03
N MET A 35 0.51 13.16 -12.52
CA MET A 35 -0.71 12.38 -12.29
C MET A 35 -1.15 12.57 -10.86
N GLU A 36 -2.39 13.00 -10.66
CA GLU A 36 -3.01 13.01 -9.34
C GLU A 36 -3.23 11.57 -8.88
N LEU A 37 -2.59 11.20 -7.77
CA LEU A 37 -2.77 9.88 -7.15
C LEU A 37 -3.68 10.03 -5.94
N TYR A 38 -4.91 9.52 -6.06
CA TYR A 38 -5.84 9.42 -4.95
C TYR A 38 -6.17 7.94 -4.70
N GLU A 39 -5.70 7.43 -3.55
CA GLU A 39 -5.87 6.03 -3.15
C GLU A 39 -6.57 5.96 -1.80
N HIS A 40 -7.50 5.01 -1.69
CA HIS A 40 -8.10 4.61 -0.41
C HIS A 40 -7.53 3.27 0.02
N GLU A 41 -7.03 3.23 1.24
CA GLU A 41 -6.49 2.04 1.86
C GLU A 41 -7.28 1.68 3.13
N ILE A 42 -7.70 0.42 3.22
CA ILE A 42 -8.33 -0.16 4.42
C ILE A 42 -7.43 -1.27 4.93
N VAL A 43 -7.01 -1.15 6.19
CA VAL A 43 -6.18 -2.15 6.86
C VAL A 43 -7.07 -3.09 7.66
N PHE A 44 -6.96 -4.38 7.37
CA PHE A 44 -7.70 -5.46 8.02
C PHE A 44 -6.80 -6.19 9.00
N THR A 45 -7.30 -6.36 10.21
CA THR A 45 -6.63 -7.07 11.29
C THR A 45 -7.24 -8.46 11.47
N PRO A 46 -6.46 -9.50 11.79
CA PRO A 46 -7.01 -10.80 12.12
C PRO A 46 -7.96 -10.71 13.32
N THR A 47 -9.16 -11.29 13.20
CA THR A 47 -10.22 -11.28 14.23
C THR A 47 -9.94 -12.28 15.34
N VAL A 48 -9.21 -13.34 15.03
CA VAL A 48 -8.86 -14.42 15.97
C VAL A 48 -7.34 -14.51 16.03
N GLN A 49 -6.76 -14.44 17.23
CA GLN A 49 -5.44 -15.02 17.46
C GLN A 49 -5.56 -16.52 17.15
N THR A 50 -5.01 -16.98 16.03
CA THR A 50 -4.97 -18.41 15.73
C THR A 50 -3.96 -19.12 16.67
N PRO A 51 -4.14 -20.42 16.97
CA PRO A 51 -3.61 -21.10 18.17
C PRO A 51 -2.09 -21.37 18.11
N ILE A 52 -1.52 -21.81 19.26
CA ILE A 52 -0.09 -22.07 19.59
C ILE A 52 0.90 -21.67 18.48
N GLY A 53 1.44 -20.47 18.62
CA GLY A 53 2.52 -19.93 17.81
C GLY A 53 2.96 -18.59 18.39
N PRO A 54 4.07 -18.01 17.89
CA PRO A 54 4.45 -16.65 18.28
C PRO A 54 3.30 -15.69 17.97
N ALA A 55 3.13 -14.67 18.82
CA ALA A 55 2.14 -13.62 18.58
C ALA A 55 2.34 -13.07 17.16
N ARG A 56 1.31 -13.22 16.31
CA ARG A 56 1.27 -12.52 15.03
C ARG A 56 1.21 -11.04 15.38
N ASN A 57 2.30 -10.33 15.11
CA ASN A 57 2.39 -8.90 15.33
C ASN A 57 1.54 -8.20 14.23
N ASP A 58 1.60 -6.88 14.16
CA ASP A 58 1.03 -6.10 13.04
C ASP A 58 1.63 -6.46 11.65
N ASP A 59 2.47 -7.50 11.57
CA ASP A 59 3.16 -8.02 10.41
C ASP A 59 2.28 -8.91 9.50
N VAL A 60 1.10 -9.32 9.95
CA VAL A 60 0.14 -10.12 9.16
C VAL A 60 -1.18 -9.36 8.90
N VAL A 61 -1.08 -8.04 8.72
CA VAL A 61 -2.24 -7.25 8.25
C VAL A 61 -2.44 -7.41 6.75
N LEU A 62 -3.70 -7.40 6.34
CA LEU A 62 -4.08 -7.37 4.94
C LEU A 62 -4.57 -5.97 4.59
N ARG A 63 -4.13 -5.44 3.44
CA ARG A 63 -4.46 -4.08 3.00
C ARG A 63 -5.32 -4.14 1.75
N LEU A 64 -6.56 -3.66 1.83
CA LEU A 64 -7.39 -3.44 0.64
C LEU A 64 -7.13 -2.03 0.12
N VAL A 65 -6.62 -1.93 -1.10
CA VAL A 65 -6.27 -0.68 -1.76
C VAL A 65 -7.14 -0.49 -3.00
N SER A 66 -7.70 0.69 -3.17
CA SER A 66 -8.40 1.11 -4.39
C SER A 66 -7.93 2.49 -4.81
N ARG A 67 -7.58 2.63 -6.08
CA ARG A 67 -7.45 3.94 -6.73
C ARG A 67 -8.84 4.53 -6.95
N ILE A 68 -8.93 5.85 -6.88
CA ILE A 68 -10.13 6.62 -7.14
C ILE A 68 -9.78 7.61 -8.25
N GLU A 69 -10.23 7.30 -9.45
CA GLU A 69 -9.97 8.02 -10.69
C GLU A 69 -11.24 8.75 -11.19
N THR A 70 -12.43 8.26 -10.83
CA THR A 70 -13.72 8.83 -11.27
C THR A 70 -14.68 9.06 -10.11
N GLU A 71 -15.65 9.96 -10.29
CA GLU A 71 -16.69 10.24 -9.27
C GLU A 71 -17.52 9.00 -8.91
N GLN A 72 -17.74 8.09 -9.86
CA GLN A 72 -18.47 6.85 -9.62
C GLN A 72 -17.74 5.95 -8.59
N GLN A 73 -16.41 5.99 -8.59
CA GLN A 73 -15.56 5.24 -7.67
C GLN A 73 -15.54 5.85 -6.26
N ILE A 74 -16.17 7.00 -6.02
CA ILE A 74 -16.42 7.49 -4.66
C ILE A 74 -17.25 6.44 -3.90
N SER A 75 -18.22 5.80 -4.55
CA SER A 75 -18.98 4.68 -4.00
C SER A 75 -18.14 3.41 -3.94
N LEU A 76 -18.11 2.76 -2.77
CA LEU A 76 -17.37 1.50 -2.54
C LEU A 76 -17.77 0.37 -3.49
N LYS A 77 -19.01 0.40 -4.02
CA LYS A 77 -19.56 -0.64 -4.90
C LYS A 77 -18.96 -0.64 -6.30
N HIS A 78 -18.43 0.49 -6.76
CA HIS A 78 -17.87 0.65 -8.11
C HIS A 78 -16.34 0.67 -8.12
N ARG A 79 -15.71 0.37 -6.97
CA ARG A 79 -14.26 0.37 -6.81
C ARG A 79 -13.65 -0.93 -7.28
N GLN A 80 -12.50 -0.82 -7.92
CA GLN A 80 -11.64 -1.96 -8.20
C GLN A 80 -10.64 -2.14 -7.06
N TRP A 81 -10.86 -3.19 -6.27
CA TRP A 81 -10.04 -3.48 -5.10
C TRP A 81 -8.83 -4.33 -5.45
N HIS A 82 -7.73 -4.05 -4.76
CA HIS A 82 -6.53 -4.88 -4.73
C HIS A 82 -6.21 -5.26 -3.29
N LEU A 83 -6.02 -6.55 -3.05
CA LEU A 83 -5.52 -7.05 -1.78
C LEU A 83 -4.00 -7.05 -1.82
N SER A 84 -3.40 -6.39 -0.83
CA SER A 84 -1.96 -6.23 -0.70
C SER A 84 -1.49 -6.79 0.64
N MET A 85 -0.36 -7.50 0.60
CA MET A 85 0.38 -7.94 1.77
C MET A 85 1.81 -7.47 1.64
N GLN A 86 2.28 -6.71 2.63
CA GLN A 86 3.65 -6.21 2.71
C GLN A 86 4.34 -6.94 3.85
N GLY A 87 5.36 -7.73 3.55
CA GLY A 87 6.14 -8.38 4.58
C GLY A 87 7.16 -7.42 5.21
N ASN A 88 7.81 -7.91 6.26
CA ASN A 88 8.83 -7.15 6.97
C ASN A 88 10.02 -6.81 6.05
N PRO A 89 10.62 -5.61 6.22
CA PRO A 89 11.88 -5.28 5.55
C PRO A 89 12.97 -6.31 5.81
N GLU A 90 13.76 -6.61 4.79
CA GLU A 90 14.98 -7.40 4.95
C GLU A 90 15.97 -6.67 5.87
N PRO A 91 16.73 -7.39 6.71
CA PRO A 91 17.78 -6.79 7.54
C PRO A 91 18.78 -6.00 6.69
N GLN A 92 19.01 -4.73 7.03
CA GLN A 92 19.91 -3.85 6.30
C GLN A 92 21.38 -4.23 6.58
N ARG A 93 21.89 -5.26 5.91
CA ARG A 93 23.31 -5.65 5.95
C ARG A 93 24.14 -4.76 5.01
N GLY A 94 24.24 -3.47 5.32
CA GLY A 94 25.06 -2.50 4.57
C GLY A 94 24.39 -1.89 3.32
N ARG A 95 23.08 -2.07 3.13
CA ARG A 95 22.30 -1.40 2.07
C ARG A 95 21.64 -0.13 2.61
N SER A 96 21.63 0.94 1.82
CA SER A 96 20.96 2.21 2.14
C SER A 96 19.46 2.24 1.79
N VAL A 97 18.95 1.15 1.21
CA VAL A 97 17.56 1.03 0.73
C VAL A 97 16.76 0.03 1.57
N ILE A 98 15.45 0.25 1.66
CA ILE A 98 14.53 -0.69 2.28
C ILE A 98 14.05 -1.65 1.20
N VAL A 99 14.27 -2.95 1.41
CA VAL A 99 13.75 -4.01 0.54
C VAL A 99 12.75 -4.82 1.33
N ARG A 100 11.55 -5.05 0.78
CA ARG A 100 10.52 -5.89 1.42
C ARG A 100 9.78 -6.74 0.39
N PRO A 101 9.31 -7.95 0.75
CA PRO A 101 8.40 -8.71 -0.10
C PRO A 101 7.04 -8.01 -0.13
N ASN A 102 6.46 -7.91 -1.32
CA ASN A 102 5.15 -7.34 -1.57
C ASN A 102 4.35 -8.32 -2.43
N THR A 103 3.07 -8.50 -2.11
CA THR A 103 2.14 -9.29 -2.93
C THR A 103 0.89 -8.47 -3.12
N ARG A 104 0.50 -8.24 -4.37
CA ARG A 104 -0.70 -7.50 -4.74
C ARG A 104 -1.53 -8.33 -5.71
N VAL A 105 -2.81 -8.52 -5.40
CA VAL A 105 -3.76 -9.26 -6.24
C VAL A 105 -5.04 -8.46 -6.42
N GLN A 106 -5.59 -8.46 -7.63
CA GLN A 106 -6.87 -7.84 -7.93
C GLN A 106 -8.00 -8.74 -7.41
N LEU A 107 -8.99 -8.15 -6.73
CA LEU A 107 -10.17 -8.88 -6.25
C LEU A 107 -11.43 -8.50 -7.04
N GLY A 108 -12.36 -9.45 -7.16
CA GLY A 108 -13.69 -9.22 -7.72
C GLY A 108 -14.80 -9.61 -6.74
N GLY A 109 -16.00 -9.06 -6.93
CA GLY A 109 -17.17 -9.35 -6.10
C GLY A 109 -17.20 -8.61 -4.76
N ASP A 110 -17.87 -9.22 -3.77
CA ASP A 110 -18.02 -8.64 -2.42
C ASP A 110 -16.76 -8.88 -1.58
N VAL A 111 -15.80 -7.96 -1.71
CA VAL A 111 -14.52 -8.03 -1.02
C VAL A 111 -14.65 -7.96 0.50
N PHE A 112 -15.63 -7.23 1.02
CA PHE A 112 -15.81 -7.07 2.47
C PHE A 112 -16.31 -8.36 3.11
N ARG A 113 -17.29 -9.01 2.47
CA ARG A 113 -17.74 -10.34 2.89
C ARG A 113 -16.62 -11.37 2.77
N TYR A 114 -15.81 -11.29 1.73
CA TYR A 114 -14.64 -12.16 1.57
C TYR A 114 -13.64 -11.98 2.73
N MET A 115 -13.25 -10.75 3.08
CA MET A 115 -12.35 -10.48 4.21
C MET A 115 -12.91 -11.00 5.54
N LYS A 116 -14.21 -10.79 5.78
CA LYS A 116 -14.89 -11.33 6.97
C LYS A 116 -14.86 -12.87 7.00
N SER A 117 -15.05 -13.53 5.85
CA SER A 117 -14.98 -14.99 5.74
C SER A 117 -13.58 -15.56 6.02
N LEU A 118 -12.53 -14.77 5.73
CA LEU A 118 -11.15 -15.09 6.08
C LEU A 118 -10.82 -14.84 7.56
N GLY A 119 -11.77 -14.33 8.34
CA GLY A 119 -11.57 -14.02 9.75
C GLY A 119 -10.82 -12.71 9.99
N TYR A 120 -10.96 -11.73 9.11
CA TYR A 120 -10.39 -10.39 9.28
C TYR A 120 -11.48 -9.34 9.59
N ARG A 121 -11.11 -8.29 10.32
CA ARG A 121 -11.97 -7.16 10.69
C ARG A 121 -11.26 -5.82 10.54
#